data_AF-A0A0D2MYG9-F1
#
_entry.id   AF-A0A0D2MYG9-F1
#
_cell.length_a   1.000
_cell.length_b   1.000
_cell.length_c   1.000
_cell.angle_alpha   90.00
_cell.angle_beta   90.00
_cell.angle_gamma   90.00
#
_symmetry.space_group_name_H-M   'P 1'
#
loop_
_entity.id
_entity.type
_entity.pdbx_description
1 polymer ?
#
loop_
_entity_poly.entity_id
_entity_poly.type
_entity_poly.pdbx_seq_one_letter_code
_entity_poly.pdbx_strand_id
1 'polypeptide(L)'
;MLYAVVALILLLRPLVLLGLRAAVRSREFWRSTLQQAYYDKSKVSDQCVDAYRLPQLVRGWESGMVRFLLARLGARGLRPSALYAADAGSGTAPGGGLEDAGLAQRLAAAVAEHRIPVLVVHGAADKLVPVSNSLRLARMLPGARVAVLKRSGHCPQEEVPEGFAQIMGAFLGSLAA
;
A
#
# COMPACT_ATOMS: atom_id res chain seq x y z
N MET A 1 33.05 6.65 12.87
CA MET A 1 31.62 6.39 13.14
C MET A 1 30.88 5.86 11.90
N LEU A 2 30.94 6.54 10.74
CA LEU A 2 30.27 6.10 9.50
C LEU A 2 30.65 4.68 9.05
N TYR A 3 31.95 4.34 9.03
CA TYR A 3 32.43 3.01 8.63
C TYR A 3 31.96 1.88 9.56
N ALA A 4 31.82 2.15 10.87
CA ALA A 4 31.30 1.17 11.82
C ALA A 4 29.80 0.89 11.61
N VAL A 5 29.02 1.94 11.29
CA VAL A 5 27.60 1.81 10.95
C VAL A 5 27.41 1.06 9.63
N VAL A 6 28.21 1.37 8.60
CA VAL A 6 28.17 0.66 7.31
C VAL A 6 28.55 -0.82 7.48
N ALA A 7 29.60 -1.12 8.25
CA ALA A 7 30.00 -2.49 8.53
C ALA A 7 28.92 -3.27 9.28
N LEU A 8 28.26 -2.65 10.27
CA LEU A 8 27.15 -3.26 11.00
C LEU A 8 25.94 -3.56 10.10
N ILE A 9 25.58 -2.64 9.20
CA ILE A 9 24.49 -2.84 8.22
C ILE A 9 24.80 -4.02 7.30
N LEU A 10 26.03 -4.09 6.77
CA LEU A 10 26.45 -5.20 5.91
C LEU A 10 26.43 -6.54 6.66
N LEU A 11 26.83 -6.53 7.94
CA LEU A 11 26.85 -7.73 8.79
C LEU A 11 25.45 -8.23 9.16
N LEU A 12 24.49 -7.32 9.37
CA LEU A 12 23.10 -7.68 9.71
C LEU A 12 22.26 -8.03 8.48
N ARG A 13 22.63 -7.56 7.28
CA ARG A 13 21.91 -7.81 6.03
C ARG A 13 21.53 -9.29 5.78
N PRO A 14 22.44 -10.29 5.88
CA PRO A 14 22.05 -11.68 5.62
C PRO A 14 21.00 -12.20 6.61
N LEU A 15 21.05 -11.79 7.88
CA LEU A 15 20.06 -12.17 8.89
C LEU A 15 18.69 -11.53 8.62
N VAL A 16 18.67 -10.26 8.23
CA VAL A 16 17.44 -9.55 7.83
C VAL A 16 16.81 -10.22 6.61
N LEU A 17 17.61 -10.55 5.59
CA LEU A 17 17.11 -11.23 4.40
C LEU A 17 16.62 -12.64 4.69
N LEU A 18 17.32 -13.38 5.57
CA LEU A 18 16.89 -14.72 5.98
C LEU A 18 15.56 -14.66 6.73
N GLY A 19 15.40 -13.73 7.68
CA GLY A 19 14.16 -13.53 8.42
C GLY A 19 13.00 -13.14 7.50
N LEU A 20 13.23 -12.21 6.56
CA LEU A 20 12.23 -11.80 5.58
C LEU A 20 11.80 -12.98 4.68
N ARG A 21 12.77 -13.78 4.21
CA ARG A 21 12.51 -14.99 3.41
C ARG A 21 11.71 -16.03 4.21
N ALA A 22 12.06 -16.24 5.48
CA ALA A 22 11.34 -17.17 6.34
C ALA A 22 9.88 -16.76 6.54
N ALA A 23 9.64 -15.47 6.82
CA ALA A 23 8.29 -14.93 6.98
C ALA A 23 7.46 -15.06 5.70
N VAL A 24 7.99 -14.61 4.56
CA VAL A 24 7.26 -14.65 3.28
C VAL A 24 7.06 -16.09 2.77
N ARG A 25 7.92 -17.04 3.14
CA ARG A 25 7.70 -18.44 2.82
C ARG A 25 6.58 -19.07 3.65
N SER A 26 6.22 -18.51 4.81
CA SER A 26 5.22 -19.10 5.72
C SER A 26 3.78 -18.85 5.24
N ARG A 27 3.01 -19.93 4.99
CA ARG A 27 1.56 -19.83 4.68
C ARG A 27 0.77 -19.21 5.82
N GLU A 28 1.13 -19.52 7.06
CA GLU A 28 0.42 -19.06 8.24
C GLU A 28 0.55 -17.54 8.43
N PHE A 29 1.77 -17.02 8.22
CA PHE A 29 2.02 -15.59 8.21
C PHE A 29 1.10 -14.85 7.22
N TRP A 30 1.03 -15.34 5.99
CA TRP A 30 0.18 -14.76 4.95
C TRP A 30 -1.31 -14.91 5.25
N ARG A 31 -1.75 -16.10 5.69
CA ARG A 31 -3.15 -16.34 6.05
C ARG A 31 -3.60 -15.39 7.16
N SER A 32 -2.82 -15.24 8.22
CA SER A 32 -3.13 -14.32 9.33
C SER A 32 -3.20 -12.86 8.86
N THR A 33 -2.25 -12.44 8.01
CA THR A 33 -2.22 -11.07 7.47
C THR A 33 -3.41 -10.78 6.57
N LEU A 34 -3.73 -11.68 5.63
CA LEU A 34 -4.87 -11.54 4.72
C LEU A 34 -6.21 -11.56 5.46
N GLN A 35 -6.35 -12.40 6.48
CA GLN A 35 -7.56 -12.41 7.32
C GLN A 35 -7.75 -11.14 8.15
N GLN A 36 -6.72 -10.32 8.34
CA GLN A 36 -6.86 -8.99 8.95
C GLN A 36 -7.30 -7.94 7.92
N ALA A 37 -6.88 -8.11 6.67
CA ALA A 37 -7.29 -7.25 5.55
C ALA A 37 -8.77 -7.47 5.18
N TYR A 38 -9.26 -8.70 5.26
CA TYR A 38 -10.61 -9.06 4.81
C TYR A 38 -11.68 -8.78 5.88
N TYR A 39 -12.87 -8.38 5.43
CA TYR A 39 -14.08 -8.40 6.23
C TYR A 39 -14.53 -9.84 6.51
N ASP A 40 -14.71 -10.64 5.46
CA ASP A 40 -15.06 -12.06 5.57
C ASP A 40 -13.80 -12.91 5.47
N LYS A 41 -13.30 -13.33 6.64
CA LYS A 41 -12.07 -14.14 6.76
C LYS A 41 -12.16 -15.50 6.06
N SER A 42 -13.37 -16.03 5.87
CA SER A 42 -13.55 -17.34 5.22
C SER A 42 -13.26 -17.30 3.73
N LYS A 43 -13.26 -16.11 3.11
CA LYS A 43 -12.88 -15.91 1.71
C LYS A 43 -11.38 -16.00 1.47
N VAL A 44 -10.56 -16.01 2.52
CA VAL A 44 -9.10 -16.20 2.41
C VAL A 44 -8.82 -17.69 2.22
N SER A 45 -8.87 -18.14 0.97
CA SER A 45 -8.59 -19.53 0.58
C SER A 45 -7.09 -19.84 0.56
N ASP A 46 -6.73 -21.12 0.54
CA ASP A 46 -5.32 -21.53 0.38
C ASP A 46 -4.74 -21.08 -0.97
N GLN A 47 -5.57 -21.02 -2.02
CA GLN A 47 -5.17 -20.48 -3.31
C GLN A 47 -4.85 -18.99 -3.23
N CYS A 48 -5.66 -18.21 -2.51
CA CYS A 48 -5.37 -16.79 -2.26
C CYS A 48 -4.05 -16.64 -1.50
N VAL A 49 -3.85 -17.41 -0.42
CA VAL A 49 -2.59 -17.41 0.35
C VAL A 49 -1.39 -17.76 -0.53
N ASP A 50 -1.50 -18.76 -1.39
CA ASP A 50 -0.42 -19.16 -2.29
C ASP A 50 -0.15 -18.10 -3.36
N ALA A 51 -1.18 -17.46 -3.92
CA ALA A 51 -1.04 -16.36 -4.87
C ALA A 51 -0.26 -15.18 -4.27
N TYR A 52 -0.57 -14.79 -3.03
CA TYR A 52 0.16 -13.74 -2.30
C TYR A 52 1.61 -14.12 -1.97
N ARG A 53 1.96 -15.41 -1.99
CA ARG A 53 3.33 -15.90 -1.81
C ARG A 53 4.14 -15.94 -3.10
N LEU A 54 3.50 -15.96 -4.27
CA LEU A 54 4.19 -16.06 -5.56
C LEU A 54 5.25 -15.00 -5.83
N PRO A 55 5.14 -13.73 -5.37
CA PRO A 55 6.20 -12.74 -5.56
C PRO A 55 7.58 -13.19 -5.03
N GLN A 56 7.64 -14.14 -4.10
CA GLN A 56 8.91 -14.71 -3.62
C GLN A 56 9.73 -15.43 -4.70
N LEU A 57 9.10 -15.79 -5.83
CA LEU A 57 9.74 -16.44 -6.97
C LEU A 57 10.48 -15.43 -7.85
N VAL A 58 10.21 -14.13 -7.71
CA VAL A 58 10.88 -13.07 -8.48
C VAL A 58 12.26 -12.80 -7.89
N ARG A 59 13.31 -12.84 -8.71
CA ARG A 59 14.67 -12.55 -8.26
C ARG A 59 14.74 -11.14 -7.66
N GLY A 60 15.20 -11.02 -6.42
CA GLY A 60 15.40 -9.73 -5.74
C GLY A 60 14.15 -9.10 -5.15
N TRP A 61 13.05 -9.86 -5.00
CA TRP A 61 11.79 -9.41 -4.38
C TRP A 61 11.99 -8.77 -2.99
N GLU A 62 13.03 -9.21 -2.26
CA GLU A 62 13.35 -8.73 -0.92
C GLU A 62 13.63 -7.22 -0.92
N SER A 63 14.23 -6.71 -1.99
CA SER A 63 14.56 -5.28 -2.14
C SER A 63 13.30 -4.41 -2.09
N GLY A 64 12.19 -4.87 -2.70
CA GLY A 64 10.92 -4.15 -2.67
C GLY A 64 10.36 -4.05 -1.25
N MET A 65 10.36 -5.16 -0.52
CA MET A 65 9.89 -5.20 0.88
C MET A 65 10.78 -4.37 1.80
N VAL A 66 12.11 -4.44 1.66
CA VAL A 66 13.04 -3.62 2.44
C VAL A 66 12.81 -2.13 2.17
N ARG A 67 12.68 -1.71 0.91
CA ARG A 67 12.39 -0.31 0.56
C ARG A 67 11.05 0.16 1.13
N PHE A 68 10.01 -0.67 1.06
CA PHE A 68 8.71 -0.36 1.67
C PHE A 68 8.80 -0.20 3.19
N LEU A 69 9.48 -1.10 3.89
CA LEU A 69 9.68 -1.02 5.35
C LEU A 69 10.47 0.23 5.73
N LEU A 70 11.54 0.55 5.01
CA LEU A 70 12.33 1.76 5.23
C LEU A 70 11.50 3.02 5.00
N ALA A 71 10.65 3.06 3.96
CA ALA A 71 9.72 4.16 3.74
C ALA A 71 8.78 4.35 4.95
N ARG A 72 8.25 3.24 5.49
CA ARG A 72 7.38 3.23 6.68
C ARG A 72 8.10 3.63 7.99
N LEU A 73 9.41 3.45 8.08
CA LEU A 73 10.22 3.91 9.22
C LEU A 73 10.62 5.38 9.08
N GLY A 74 10.99 5.81 7.87
CA GLY A 74 11.26 7.21 7.52
C GLY A 74 10.05 8.11 7.77
N ALA A 75 8.86 7.60 7.42
CA ALA A 75 7.56 8.16 7.74
C ALA A 75 7.31 8.41 9.24
N ARG A 76 7.99 7.65 10.11
CA ARG A 76 7.92 7.77 11.58
C ARG A 76 9.09 8.54 12.18
N GLY A 77 9.85 9.27 11.36
CA GLY A 77 10.96 10.12 11.79
C GLY A 77 12.33 9.43 11.86
N LEU A 78 12.42 8.12 11.62
CA LEU A 78 13.68 7.39 11.58
C LEU A 78 14.25 7.43 10.15
N ARG A 79 15.17 8.36 9.86
CA ARG A 79 15.78 8.52 8.51
C ARG A 79 17.22 8.00 8.45
N PRO A 80 17.48 6.74 8.03
CA PRO A 80 18.82 6.30 7.66
C PRO A 80 19.21 6.95 6.33
N SER A 81 19.84 8.12 6.38
CA SER A 81 20.20 8.94 5.21
C SER A 81 21.08 8.20 4.18
N ALA A 82 21.79 7.14 4.57
CA ALA A 82 22.66 6.35 3.70
C ALA A 82 21.93 5.30 2.82
N LEU A 83 20.80 4.73 3.28
CA LEU A 83 20.10 3.68 2.51
C LEU A 83 19.20 4.22 1.39
N TYR A 84 18.75 5.47 1.52
CA TYR A 84 17.84 6.11 0.56
C TYR A 84 18.58 6.79 -0.60
N ALA A 85 19.83 7.21 -0.39
CA ALA A 85 20.59 8.01 -1.35
C ALA A 85 21.03 7.25 -2.62
N ALA A 86 21.07 5.91 -2.58
CA ALA A 86 21.62 5.11 -3.67
C ALA A 86 20.64 4.83 -4.83
N ASP A 87 19.32 4.92 -4.61
CA ASP A 87 18.30 4.53 -5.59
C ASP A 87 17.23 5.61 -5.85
N ALA A 88 17.23 6.71 -5.10
CA ALA A 88 16.34 7.83 -5.32
C ALA A 88 16.91 8.72 -6.43
N GLY A 89 16.67 8.36 -7.70
CA GLY A 89 17.00 9.24 -8.83
C GLY A 89 16.30 10.58 -8.63
N SER A 90 17.08 11.63 -8.34
CA SER A 90 16.76 13.09 -8.21
C SER A 90 15.48 13.55 -7.49
N GLY A 91 14.50 12.70 -7.25
CA GLY A 91 13.31 12.95 -6.47
C GLY A 91 13.65 12.79 -5.00
N THR A 92 13.57 13.90 -4.27
CA THR A 92 13.41 13.87 -2.82
C THR A 92 12.30 12.88 -2.49
N ALA A 93 12.62 11.82 -1.74
CA ALA A 93 11.64 10.83 -1.33
C ALA A 93 10.45 11.57 -0.69
N PRO A 94 9.23 11.50 -1.24
CA PRO A 94 8.08 12.10 -0.60
C PRO A 94 7.92 11.37 0.73
N GLY A 95 8.07 12.10 1.82
CA GLY A 95 8.00 11.56 3.16
C GLY A 95 6.62 10.97 3.41
N GLY A 96 6.46 9.67 3.21
CA GLY A 96 5.22 8.92 3.42
C GLY A 96 4.80 8.77 4.88
N GLY A 97 4.93 9.83 5.67
CA GLY A 97 4.38 9.96 7.01
C GLY A 97 2.86 10.08 6.98
N LEU A 98 2.23 9.63 8.06
CA LEU A 98 0.80 9.86 8.35
C LEU A 98 0.44 11.36 8.45
N GLU A 99 1.44 12.24 8.36
CA GLU A 99 1.35 13.70 8.40
C GLU A 99 1.67 14.38 7.06
N ASP A 100 1.83 13.64 5.94
CA ASP A 100 2.15 14.25 4.64
C ASP A 100 0.92 14.90 3.99
N ALA A 101 0.43 15.95 4.65
CA ALA A 101 -0.42 16.99 4.07
C ALA A 101 0.27 17.71 2.90
N GLY A 102 1.47 17.31 2.48
CA GLY A 102 2.03 17.70 1.19
C GLY A 102 1.50 16.81 0.06
N LEU A 103 1.55 15.49 0.22
CA LEU A 103 1.24 14.56 -0.88
C LEU A 103 -0.22 14.60 -1.32
N ALA A 104 -1.16 14.53 -0.37
CA ALA A 104 -2.58 14.56 -0.71
C ALA A 104 -2.98 15.90 -1.36
N GLN A 105 -2.37 17.00 -0.92
CA GLN A 105 -2.57 18.34 -1.45
C GLN A 105 -1.96 18.48 -2.85
N ARG A 106 -0.74 17.97 -3.08
CA ARG A 106 -0.12 17.93 -4.42
C ARG A 106 -0.94 17.09 -5.39
N LEU A 107 -1.44 15.93 -4.94
CA LEU A 107 -2.34 15.10 -5.73
C LEU A 107 -3.61 15.87 -6.07
N ALA A 108 -4.24 16.53 -5.09
CA ALA A 108 -5.45 17.30 -5.32
C ALA A 108 -5.24 18.47 -6.28
N ALA A 109 -4.12 19.19 -6.16
CA ALA A 109 -3.74 20.24 -7.10
C ALA A 109 -3.59 19.70 -8.53
N ALA A 110 -2.83 18.61 -8.72
CA ALA A 110 -2.62 18.01 -10.03
C ALA A 110 -3.93 17.47 -10.65
N VAL A 111 -4.78 16.82 -9.84
CA VAL A 111 -6.11 16.34 -10.29
C VAL A 111 -6.98 17.51 -10.74
N ALA A 112 -7.01 18.61 -9.98
CA ALA A 112 -7.81 19.78 -10.31
C ALA A 112 -7.29 20.50 -11.57
N GLU A 113 -5.98 20.70 -11.67
CA GLU A 113 -5.31 21.32 -12.80
C GLU A 113 -5.62 20.59 -14.12
N HIS A 114 -5.54 19.26 -14.10
CA HIS A 114 -5.75 18.42 -15.27
C HIS A 114 -7.20 17.92 -15.43
N ARG A 115 -8.13 18.35 -14.56
CA ARG A 115 -9.55 17.94 -14.57
C ARG A 115 -9.73 16.42 -14.61
N ILE A 116 -8.90 15.68 -13.88
CA ILE A 116 -8.92 14.22 -13.88
C ILE A 116 -10.16 13.75 -13.09
N PRO A 117 -11.09 12.98 -13.69
CA PRO A 117 -12.20 12.40 -12.94
C PRO A 117 -11.69 11.38 -11.93
N VAL A 118 -12.14 11.47 -10.67
CA VAL A 118 -11.70 10.54 -9.61
C VAL A 118 -12.88 9.78 -9.01
N LEU A 119 -12.70 8.46 -8.89
CA LEU A 119 -13.52 7.58 -8.09
C LEU A 119 -12.68 6.99 -6.96
N VAL A 120 -13.14 7.15 -5.72
CA VAL A 120 -12.57 6.52 -4.53
C VAL A 120 -13.47 5.37 -4.11
N VAL A 121 -12.95 4.14 -4.11
CA VAL A 121 -13.68 2.95 -3.63
C VAL A 121 -13.02 2.45 -2.35
N HIS A 122 -13.81 2.23 -1.30
CA HIS A 122 -13.31 1.83 0.01
C HIS A 122 -14.21 0.82 0.70
N GLY A 123 -13.66 -0.16 1.43
CA GLY A 123 -14.45 -1.08 2.24
C GLY A 123 -14.75 -0.53 3.63
N ALA A 124 -16.02 -0.52 4.03
CA ALA A 124 -16.45 0.08 5.30
C ALA A 124 -15.81 -0.56 6.55
N ALA A 125 -15.36 -1.82 6.43
CA ALA A 125 -14.76 -2.59 7.51
C ALA A 125 -13.25 -2.76 7.37
N ASP A 126 -12.59 -1.89 6.57
CA ASP A 126 -11.14 -1.86 6.46
C ASP A 126 -10.48 -1.53 7.81
N LYS A 127 -9.74 -2.51 8.35
CA LYS A 127 -9.01 -2.41 9.63
C LYS A 127 -7.60 -1.87 9.47
N LEU A 128 -7.08 -1.84 8.24
CA LEU A 128 -5.72 -1.41 7.93
C LEU A 128 -5.68 0.09 7.62
N VAL A 129 -6.69 0.59 6.89
CA VAL A 129 -6.83 2.00 6.55
C VAL A 129 -8.26 2.47 6.87
N PRO A 130 -8.44 3.38 7.85
CA PRO A 130 -9.76 3.90 8.19
C PRO A 130 -10.45 4.56 6.99
N VAL A 131 -11.73 4.25 6.78
CA VAL A 131 -12.56 4.84 5.71
C VAL A 131 -12.62 6.37 5.77
N SER A 132 -12.46 6.96 6.96
CA SER A 132 -12.39 8.41 7.16
C SER A 132 -11.26 9.08 6.36
N ASN A 133 -10.16 8.37 6.09
CA ASN A 133 -9.07 8.87 5.25
C ASN A 133 -9.55 9.08 3.81
N SER A 134 -10.28 8.12 3.26
CA SER A 134 -10.85 8.20 1.90
C SER A 134 -11.91 9.30 1.80
N LEU A 135 -12.76 9.45 2.82
CA LEU A 135 -13.73 10.55 2.90
C LEU A 135 -13.05 11.93 3.01
N ARG A 136 -11.94 12.02 3.73
CA ARG A 136 -11.13 13.24 3.80
C ARG A 136 -10.48 13.55 2.45
N LEU A 137 -9.88 12.56 1.80
CA LEU A 137 -9.27 12.73 0.48
C LEU A 137 -10.31 13.19 -0.55
N ALA A 138 -11.48 12.57 -0.60
CA ALA A 138 -12.53 12.95 -1.52
C ALA A 138 -13.02 14.39 -1.34
N ARG A 139 -13.08 14.88 -0.09
CA ARG A 139 -13.39 16.30 0.19
C ARG A 139 -12.33 17.27 -0.34
N MET A 140 -11.09 16.81 -0.53
CA MET A 140 -10.01 17.61 -1.11
C MET A 140 -9.99 17.57 -2.64
N LEU A 141 -10.66 16.61 -3.26
CA LEU A 141 -10.62 16.37 -4.70
C LEU A 141 -11.90 16.89 -5.37
N PRO A 142 -11.83 17.98 -6.16
CA PRO A 142 -13.00 18.53 -6.84
C PRO A 142 -13.66 17.49 -7.75
N GLY A 143 -14.96 17.28 -7.59
CA GLY A 143 -15.73 16.35 -8.42
C GLY A 143 -15.46 14.86 -8.15
N ALA A 144 -14.69 14.51 -7.11
CA ALA A 144 -14.45 13.11 -6.76
C ALA A 144 -15.74 12.43 -6.30
N ARG A 145 -15.94 11.20 -6.77
CA ARG A 145 -17.03 10.32 -6.33
C ARG A 145 -16.49 9.33 -5.32
N VAL A 146 -17.30 8.97 -4.34
CA VAL A 146 -16.92 7.98 -3.31
C VAL A 146 -17.94 6.86 -3.28
N ALA A 147 -17.45 5.62 -3.33
CA ALA A 147 -18.25 4.43 -3.11
C ALA A 147 -17.70 3.67 -1.89
N VAL A 148 -18.53 3.51 -0.86
CA VAL A 148 -18.18 2.76 0.35
C VAL A 148 -18.96 1.45 0.39
N LEU A 149 -18.22 0.33 0.35
CA LEU A 149 -18.79 -1.01 0.32
C LEU A 149 -18.95 -1.56 1.75
N LYS A 150 -20.21 -1.69 2.21
CA LYS A 150 -20.55 -2.00 3.61
C LYS A 150 -19.96 -3.30 4.16
N ARG A 151 -19.84 -4.34 3.32
CA ARG A 151 -19.39 -5.70 3.71
C ARG A 151 -18.05 -6.05 3.06
N SER A 152 -17.14 -5.09 3.06
CA SER A 152 -15.81 -5.20 2.48
C SER A 152 -14.77 -4.63 3.43
N GLY A 153 -13.61 -5.29 3.50
CA GLY A 153 -12.42 -4.83 4.18
C GLY A 153 -11.49 -4.05 3.24
N HIS A 154 -10.19 -4.31 3.35
CA HIS A 154 -9.14 -3.57 2.67
C HIS A 154 -9.05 -3.80 1.16
N CYS A 155 -9.53 -4.95 0.67
CA CYS A 155 -9.41 -5.32 -0.75
C CYS A 155 -10.79 -5.52 -1.40
N PRO A 156 -11.58 -4.45 -1.64
CA PRO A 156 -12.91 -4.60 -2.22
C PRO A 156 -12.96 -5.32 -3.56
N GLN A 157 -11.92 -5.16 -4.39
CA GLN A 157 -11.79 -5.85 -5.67
C GLN A 157 -11.63 -7.38 -5.54
N GLU A 158 -11.17 -7.88 -4.40
CA GLU A 158 -11.04 -9.31 -4.13
C GLU A 158 -12.20 -9.85 -3.29
N GLU A 159 -12.75 -9.02 -2.39
CA GLU A 159 -13.81 -9.44 -1.48
C GLU A 159 -15.22 -9.37 -2.07
N VAL A 160 -15.47 -8.37 -2.91
CA VAL A 160 -16.77 -8.08 -3.54
C VAL A 160 -16.56 -7.75 -5.02
N PRO A 161 -15.96 -8.65 -5.82
CA PRO A 161 -15.51 -8.35 -7.17
C PRO A 161 -16.63 -7.87 -8.09
N GLU A 162 -17.83 -8.43 -8.01
CA GLU A 162 -18.98 -8.02 -8.84
C GLU A 162 -19.43 -6.60 -8.47
N GLY A 163 -19.55 -6.31 -7.18
CA GLY A 163 -19.93 -4.98 -6.69
C GLY A 163 -18.88 -3.92 -7.04
N PHE A 164 -17.60 -4.27 -6.91
CA PHE A 164 -16.49 -3.42 -7.33
C PHE A 164 -16.54 -3.15 -8.84
N ALA A 165 -16.70 -4.18 -9.66
CA ALA A 165 -16.76 -4.07 -11.12
C ALA A 165 -17.98 -3.24 -11.60
N GLN A 166 -19.14 -3.38 -10.95
CA GLN A 166 -20.32 -2.57 -11.24
C GLN A 166 -20.08 -1.08 -10.97
N ILE A 167 -19.47 -0.75 -9.82
CA ILE A 167 -19.13 0.64 -9.47
C ILE A 167 -18.15 1.23 -10.49
N MET A 168 -17.12 0.46 -10.86
CA MET A 168 -16.15 0.85 -11.88
C MET A 168 -16.81 1.07 -13.24
N GLY A 169 -17.67 0.14 -13.68
CA GLY A 169 -18.40 0.25 -14.94
C GLY A 169 -19.32 1.47 -14.99
N ALA A 170 -20.07 1.74 -13.92
CA ALA A 170 -20.92 2.91 -13.82
C ALA A 170 -20.13 4.23 -13.86
N PHE A 171 -18.97 4.26 -13.20
CA PHE A 171 -18.08 5.42 -13.26
C PHE A 171 -17.54 5.64 -14.67
N LEU A 172 -16.96 4.62 -15.30
CA LEU A 172 -16.42 4.71 -16.65
C LEU A 172 -17.50 5.08 -17.68
N GLY A 173 -18.69 4.48 -17.59
CA GLY A 173 -19.82 4.80 -18.46
C GLY A 173 -20.26 6.26 -18.36
N SER A 174 -20.16 6.87 -17.17
CA SER A 174 -20.48 8.29 -16.98
C SER A 174 -19.41 9.26 -17.50
N LEU A 175 -18.23 8.77 -17.89
CA LEU A 175 -17.17 9.59 -18.51
C LEU A 175 -17.24 9.56 -20.04
N ALA A 176 -17.94 8.59 -20.61
CA ALA A 176 -18.12 8.43 -22.05
C ALA A 176 -19.36 9.18 -22.61
N ALA A 177 -20.15 9.79 -21.72
CA ALA A 177 -21.32 10.62 -22.03
C ALA A 177 -20.95 12.10 -21.98
#